data_AF-A0A1I5TDR6-F1
#
_entry.id   AF-A0A1I5TDR6-F1
#
_cell.length_a   1.000
_cell.length_b   1.000
_cell.length_c   1.000
_cell.angle_alpha   90.00
_cell.angle_beta   90.00
_cell.angle_gamma   90.00
#
_symmetry.space_group_name_H-M   'P 1'
#
loop_
_entity.id
_entity.type
_entity.pdbx_description
1 polymer ?
#
loop_
_entity_poly.entity_id
_entity_poly.type
_entity_poly.pdbx_seq_one_letter_code
_entity_poly.pdbx_strand_id
1 'polypeptide(L)'
;MSPNSLPRRRLLAATAAGLTTAVAGCSSLPGTDDSTPEDLQFDELHQTPTYVADGVDLSLPDEVPTVSGRNNADLLLLPGDTGVDAEQAAEWLAADRAIGLLGDDAEPTWLDWETSDAFKQTFENEGVADSDPDPDLLVGVTFENRTSTYGRTWADGPRERDLIRALDEIVADIEAHTPT
;
A
#
# COMPACT_ATOMS: atom_id res chain seq x y z
N MET A 1 -37.21 -22.60 -60.02
CA MET A 1 -36.01 -23.37 -60.43
C MET A 1 -34.79 -22.50 -60.19
N SER A 2 -33.97 -22.85 -59.20
CA SER A 2 -32.57 -22.38 -59.07
C SER A 2 -31.70 -23.07 -60.15
N PRO A 3 -30.50 -22.57 -60.53
CA PRO A 3 -29.30 -22.55 -59.65
C PRO A 3 -28.46 -21.25 -59.77
N ASN A 4 -28.00 -20.66 -58.66
CA ASN A 4 -26.70 -20.92 -58.01
C ASN A 4 -25.46 -20.67 -58.89
N SER A 5 -24.68 -19.63 -58.60
CA SER A 5 -23.23 -19.51 -58.88
C SER A 5 -22.61 -18.33 -58.13
N LEU A 6 -22.01 -18.57 -56.96
CA LEU A 6 -20.96 -17.72 -56.37
C LEU A 6 -19.60 -18.35 -56.68
N PRO A 7 -18.59 -17.55 -57.05
CA PRO A 7 -17.25 -17.73 -56.47
C PRO A 7 -16.61 -16.38 -56.08
N ARG A 8 -16.31 -16.18 -54.80
CA ARG A 8 -15.01 -16.40 -54.12
C ARG A 8 -13.92 -15.35 -54.40
N ARG A 9 -13.67 -14.56 -53.34
CA ARG A 9 -12.37 -14.12 -52.79
C ARG A 9 -11.52 -13.16 -53.62
N ARG A 10 -11.32 -11.94 -53.09
CA ARG A 10 -10.08 -11.50 -52.40
C ARG A 10 -10.26 -10.05 -51.91
N LEU A 11 -10.50 -9.90 -50.61
CA LEU A 11 -10.34 -8.63 -49.89
C LEU A 11 -8.88 -8.57 -49.41
N LEU A 12 -8.15 -7.56 -49.85
CA LEU A 12 -6.92 -7.13 -49.20
C LEU A 12 -7.31 -6.01 -48.24
N ALA A 13 -7.43 -6.34 -46.95
CA ALA A 13 -7.58 -5.35 -45.89
C ALA A 13 -6.18 -4.89 -45.49
N ALA A 14 -5.88 -3.61 -45.76
CA ALA A 14 -4.65 -2.97 -45.37
C ALA A 14 -4.65 -2.69 -43.87
N THR A 15 -3.61 -3.16 -43.19
CA THR A 15 -3.25 -2.81 -41.82
C THR A 15 -2.66 -1.40 -41.76
N ALA A 16 -3.21 -0.54 -40.90
CA ALA A 16 -2.47 0.57 -40.32
C ALA A 16 -2.95 0.74 -38.87
N ALA A 17 -2.13 0.24 -37.94
CA ALA A 17 -2.29 0.46 -36.51
C ALA A 17 -1.80 1.87 -36.17
N GLY A 18 -2.64 2.64 -35.49
CA GLY A 18 -2.25 3.87 -34.82
C GLY A 18 -2.72 3.79 -33.37
N LEU A 19 -1.90 3.20 -32.51
CA LEU A 19 -2.09 3.28 -31.06
C LEU A 19 -1.41 4.57 -30.61
N THR A 20 -2.22 5.57 -30.24
CA THR A 20 -1.77 6.72 -29.47
C THR A 20 -1.60 6.26 -28.02
N THR A 21 -0.36 5.98 -27.61
CA THR A 21 -0.02 5.75 -26.21
C THR A 21 -0.10 7.07 -25.47
N ALA A 22 -1.09 7.21 -24.58
CA ALA A 22 -1.06 8.21 -23.53
C ALA A 22 0.07 7.81 -22.57
N VAL A 23 1.06 8.69 -22.41
CA VAL A 23 2.09 8.54 -21.36
C VAL A 23 1.44 9.03 -20.08
N ALA A 24 0.94 8.10 -19.25
CA ALA A 24 0.72 8.38 -17.85
C ALA A 24 2.10 8.62 -17.23
N GLY A 25 2.28 9.75 -16.56
CA GLY A 25 3.48 10.01 -15.77
C GLY A 25 3.46 9.09 -14.57
N CYS A 26 4.03 7.89 -14.72
CA CYS A 26 4.42 7.07 -13.60
C CYS A 26 5.63 7.75 -12.96
N SER A 27 5.44 8.29 -11.76
CA SER A 27 6.54 8.65 -10.86
C SER A 27 7.24 7.34 -10.47
N SER A 28 8.16 6.88 -11.31
CA SER A 28 8.98 5.71 -11.03
C SER A 28 9.98 6.04 -9.94
N LEU A 29 10.03 5.24 -8.89
CA LEU A 29 11.10 5.29 -7.89
C LEU A 29 12.47 5.17 -8.60
N PRO A 30 13.44 6.05 -8.30
CA PRO A 30 14.77 5.96 -8.91
C PRO A 30 15.54 4.75 -8.37
N GLY A 31 15.62 3.68 -9.17
CA GLY A 31 16.59 2.60 -8.99
C GLY A 31 16.01 1.19 -8.95
N THR A 32 15.52 0.70 -10.09
CA THR A 32 15.33 -0.75 -10.32
C THR A 32 16.65 -1.40 -10.77
N ASP A 33 17.74 -1.16 -10.02
CA ASP A 33 19.02 -1.83 -10.25
C ASP A 33 19.04 -3.11 -9.40
N ASP A 34 18.64 -4.23 -10.01
CA ASP A 34 19.11 -5.63 -9.87
C ASP A 34 19.82 -6.04 -8.55
N SER A 35 19.34 -5.52 -7.43
CA SER A 35 19.79 -5.86 -6.08
C SER A 35 18.72 -6.78 -5.54
N THR A 36 18.83 -8.07 -5.84
CA THR A 36 18.02 -9.06 -5.16
C THR A 36 18.07 -8.80 -3.65
N PRO A 37 16.96 -8.89 -2.90
CA PRO A 37 16.90 -8.63 -1.45
C PRO A 37 17.74 -9.59 -0.57
N GLU A 38 18.77 -10.24 -1.12
CA GLU A 38 19.53 -11.39 -0.60
C GLU A 38 20.23 -11.17 0.76
N ASP A 39 20.20 -9.95 1.32
CA ASP A 39 20.81 -9.62 2.62
C ASP A 39 19.83 -9.00 3.66
N LEU A 40 18.52 -8.97 3.39
CA LEU A 40 17.55 -8.51 4.41
C LEU A 40 17.29 -9.64 5.43
N GLN A 41 17.70 -9.40 6.68
CA GLN A 41 17.24 -10.19 7.82
C GLN A 41 16.03 -9.48 8.42
N PHE A 42 14.98 -10.26 8.66
CA PHE A 42 13.70 -9.77 9.18
C PHE A 42 13.51 -10.24 10.61
N ASP A 43 13.11 -9.34 11.48
CA ASP A 43 12.76 -9.66 12.86
C ASP A 43 11.30 -10.13 12.96
N GLU A 44 10.34 -9.35 12.45
CA GLU A 44 8.91 -9.69 12.56
C GLU A 44 8.17 -9.75 11.22
N LEU A 45 8.56 -8.94 10.22
CA LEU A 45 7.84 -8.83 8.95
C LEU A 45 7.74 -10.18 8.20
N HIS A 46 8.70 -11.08 8.38
CA HIS A 46 8.70 -12.43 7.80
C HIS A 46 7.61 -13.36 8.37
N GLN A 47 6.94 -12.97 9.45
CA GLN A 47 5.84 -13.70 10.06
C GLN A 47 4.50 -12.98 9.91
N THR A 48 4.48 -11.74 9.41
CA THR A 48 3.28 -10.89 9.30
C THR A 48 2.62 -11.03 7.93
N PRO A 49 1.44 -11.69 7.82
CA PRO A 49 0.68 -11.75 6.57
C PRO A 49 0.38 -10.34 6.06
N THR A 50 0.97 -10.00 4.91
CA THR A 50 0.93 -8.63 4.38
C THR A 50 0.12 -8.58 3.08
N TYR A 51 -0.82 -7.64 3.00
CA TYR A 51 -1.52 -7.30 1.77
C TYR A 51 -0.92 -6.00 1.20
N VAL A 52 -0.59 -5.99 -0.08
CA VAL A 52 -0.10 -4.82 -0.80
C VAL A 52 -1.17 -4.37 -1.79
N ALA A 53 -1.68 -3.14 -1.65
CA ALA A 53 -2.69 -2.61 -2.54
C ALA A 53 -2.15 -2.28 -3.94
N ASP A 54 -3.01 -2.39 -4.94
CA ASP A 54 -2.78 -1.78 -6.24
C ASP A 54 -2.53 -0.27 -6.06
N GLY A 55 -1.40 0.22 -6.57
CA GLY A 55 -0.98 1.63 -6.40
C GLY A 55 0.20 1.83 -5.45
N VAL A 56 0.57 0.80 -4.66
CA VAL A 56 1.82 0.80 -3.91
C VAL A 56 2.94 0.25 -4.80
N ASP A 57 3.95 1.09 -5.11
CA ASP A 57 5.15 0.69 -5.83
C ASP A 57 6.17 0.06 -4.85
N LEU A 58 5.85 -1.14 -4.37
CA LEU A 58 6.69 -1.90 -3.44
C LEU A 58 6.67 -3.39 -3.79
N SER A 59 7.84 -3.95 -4.06
CA SER A 59 8.00 -5.41 -4.21
C SER A 59 8.51 -6.01 -2.91
N LEU A 60 7.67 -6.80 -2.25
CA LEU A 60 8.08 -7.52 -1.04
C LEU A 60 8.93 -8.75 -1.41
N PRO A 61 10.01 -9.04 -0.65
CA PRO A 61 10.80 -10.26 -0.85
C PRO A 61 9.99 -11.53 -0.60
N ASP A 62 10.41 -12.66 -1.19
CA ASP A 62 9.72 -13.95 -1.08
C ASP A 62 9.59 -14.46 0.37
N GLU A 63 10.45 -13.98 1.27
CA GLU A 63 10.45 -14.26 2.70
C GLU A 63 9.30 -13.59 3.46
N VAL A 64 8.71 -12.52 2.91
CA VAL A 64 7.58 -11.82 3.53
C VAL A 64 6.26 -12.47 3.06
N PRO A 65 5.43 -13.01 3.95
CA PRO A 65 4.22 -13.71 3.56
C PRO A 65 3.18 -12.73 2.99
N THR A 66 2.96 -12.81 1.68
CA THR A 66 1.96 -11.99 0.99
C THR A 66 0.61 -12.69 0.87
N VAL A 67 -0.47 -11.95 1.11
CA VAL A 67 -1.85 -12.44 0.97
C VAL A 67 -2.64 -11.60 -0.02
N SER A 68 -3.53 -12.24 -0.77
CA SER A 68 -4.33 -11.59 -1.83
C SER A 68 -5.60 -10.90 -1.33
N GLY A 69 -6.02 -11.15 -0.09
CA GLY A 69 -7.24 -10.59 0.48
C GLY A 69 -6.95 -9.81 1.75
N ARG A 70 -7.46 -8.57 1.83
CA ARG A 70 -7.31 -7.66 2.97
C ARG A 70 -7.70 -8.29 4.31
N ASN A 71 -8.77 -9.09 4.32
CA ASN A 71 -9.27 -9.75 5.53
C ASN A 71 -8.36 -10.88 6.07
N ASN A 72 -7.34 -11.26 5.31
CA ASN A 72 -6.37 -12.29 5.71
C ASN A 72 -5.01 -11.68 6.09
N ALA A 73 -4.91 -10.34 6.12
CA ALA A 73 -3.65 -9.62 6.31
C ALA A 73 -3.57 -8.96 7.68
N ASP A 74 -2.50 -9.19 8.41
CA ASP A 74 -2.25 -8.51 9.68
C ASP A 74 -1.64 -7.12 9.43
N LEU A 75 -1.00 -6.92 8.27
CA LEU A 75 -0.53 -5.63 7.76
C LEU A 75 -1.15 -5.31 6.39
N LEU A 76 -1.75 -4.12 6.27
CA LEU A 76 -2.33 -3.59 5.03
C LEU A 76 -1.47 -2.43 4.52
N LEU A 77 -0.74 -2.62 3.41
CA LEU A 77 0.01 -1.55 2.76
C LEU A 77 -0.84 -0.88 1.67
N LEU A 78 -1.09 0.40 1.83
CA LEU A 78 -1.94 1.24 0.99
C LEU A 78 -1.14 2.45 0.47
N PRO A 79 -1.49 3.00 -0.71
CA PRO A 79 -0.91 4.27 -1.13
C PRO A 79 -1.40 5.39 -0.20
N GLY A 80 -0.60 6.45 -0.04
CA GLY A 80 -0.93 7.59 0.80
C GLY A 80 -2.21 8.29 0.36
N ASP A 81 -2.48 8.34 -0.95
CA ASP A 81 -3.69 8.91 -1.55
C ASP A 81 -4.84 7.89 -1.71
N THR A 82 -4.85 6.85 -0.87
CA THR A 82 -5.81 5.76 -0.95
C THR A 82 -7.27 6.23 -0.92
N GLY A 83 -8.10 5.60 -1.75
CA GLY A 83 -9.56 5.81 -1.75
C GLY A 83 -10.30 5.04 -0.64
N VAL A 84 -9.58 4.46 0.33
CA VAL A 84 -10.19 3.84 1.52
C VAL A 84 -10.77 4.93 2.41
N ASP A 85 -12.04 4.77 2.79
CA ASP A 85 -12.69 5.71 3.70
C ASP A 85 -12.39 5.39 5.18
N ALA A 86 -12.68 6.37 6.04
CA ALA A 86 -12.41 6.28 7.46
C ALA A 86 -13.23 5.19 8.18
N GLU A 87 -14.41 4.83 7.66
CA GLU A 87 -15.22 3.75 8.24
C GLU A 87 -14.51 2.41 8.04
N GLN A 88 -14.06 2.14 6.81
CA GLN A 88 -13.35 0.91 6.51
C GLN A 88 -11.99 0.84 7.21
N ALA A 89 -11.25 1.95 7.29
CA ALA A 89 -9.98 2.00 8.01
C ALA A 89 -10.16 1.73 9.52
N ALA A 90 -11.19 2.33 10.14
CA ALA A 90 -11.52 2.09 11.54
C ALA A 90 -11.89 0.63 11.80
N GLU A 91 -12.66 -0.01 10.90
CA GLU A 91 -12.99 -1.43 11.01
C GLU A 91 -11.75 -2.34 10.99
N TRP A 92 -10.76 -2.03 10.15
CA TRP A 92 -9.52 -2.82 10.08
C TRP A 92 -8.68 -2.67 11.35
N LEU A 93 -8.51 -1.43 11.82
CA LEU A 93 -7.79 -1.13 13.06
C LEU A 93 -8.47 -1.76 14.29
N ALA A 94 -9.80 -1.70 14.37
CA ALA A 94 -10.58 -2.35 15.43
C ALA A 94 -10.55 -3.89 15.39
N ALA A 95 -10.09 -4.46 14.28
CA ALA A 95 -9.83 -5.89 14.11
C ALA A 95 -8.35 -6.24 14.31
N ASP A 96 -7.60 -5.38 15.04
CA ASP A 96 -6.19 -5.53 15.39
C ASP A 96 -5.24 -5.63 14.18
N ARG A 97 -5.61 -5.01 13.04
CA ARG A 97 -4.73 -4.94 11.86
C ARG A 97 -3.93 -3.65 11.86
N ALA A 98 -2.69 -3.72 11.39
CA ALA A 98 -1.88 -2.55 11.08
C ALA A 98 -2.20 -2.02 9.68
N ILE A 99 -2.19 -0.69 9.50
CA ILE A 99 -2.33 -0.02 8.21
C ILE A 99 -1.07 0.80 7.94
N GLY A 100 -0.32 0.47 6.89
CA GLY A 100 0.77 1.28 6.37
C GLY A 100 0.32 2.13 5.19
N LEU A 101 0.53 3.44 5.26
CA LEU A 101 0.31 4.42 4.20
C LEU A 101 1.66 4.87 3.63
N LEU A 102 1.81 4.79 2.30
CA LEU A 102 3.06 5.08 1.59
C LEU A 102 2.92 6.24 0.61
N GLY A 103 3.79 7.25 0.75
CA GLY A 103 3.88 8.42 -0.12
C GLY A 103 3.41 9.71 0.56
N ASP A 104 3.56 10.82 -0.16
CA ASP A 104 3.41 12.19 0.37
C ASP A 104 2.04 12.47 1.04
N ASP A 105 0.98 11.77 0.63
CA ASP A 105 -0.37 11.95 1.17
C ASP A 105 -0.67 11.04 2.38
N ALA A 106 0.31 10.30 2.90
CA ALA A 106 0.13 9.35 3.99
C ALA A 106 -0.41 10.00 5.28
N GLU A 107 0.23 11.07 5.75
CA GLU A 107 -0.23 11.79 6.94
C GLU A 107 -1.53 12.56 6.68
N PRO A 108 -1.67 13.36 5.61
CA PRO A 108 -2.95 14.00 5.28
C PRO A 108 -4.15 13.03 5.30
N THR A 109 -4.02 11.85 4.70
CA THR A 109 -5.07 10.82 4.71
C THR A 109 -5.35 10.30 6.12
N TRP A 110 -4.32 10.06 6.93
CA TRP A 110 -4.49 9.62 8.31
C TRP A 110 -5.21 10.67 9.17
N LEU A 111 -4.84 11.96 9.03
CA LEU A 111 -5.47 13.06 9.76
C LEU A 111 -6.95 13.23 9.37
N ASP A 112 -7.26 13.08 8.07
CA ASP A 112 -8.64 13.09 7.58
C ASP A 112 -9.47 11.94 8.20
N TRP A 113 -8.87 10.76 8.36
CA TRP A 113 -9.50 9.65 9.06
C TRP A 113 -9.69 9.93 10.55
N GLU A 114 -8.67 10.36 11.28
CA GLU A 114 -8.77 10.64 12.72
C GLU A 114 -9.80 11.73 13.06
N THR A 115 -9.97 12.71 12.17
CA THR A 115 -10.96 13.77 12.36
C THR A 115 -12.39 13.35 11.98
N SER A 116 -12.58 12.18 11.38
CA SER A 116 -13.89 11.65 11.00
C SER A 116 -14.74 11.22 12.20
N ASP A 117 -16.06 11.16 12.00
CA ASP A 117 -16.98 10.62 13.00
C ASP A 117 -16.76 9.10 13.23
N ALA A 118 -16.26 8.37 12.23
CA ALA A 118 -16.00 6.93 12.36
C ALA A 118 -14.89 6.64 13.37
N PHE A 119 -13.75 7.35 13.26
CA PHE A 119 -12.65 7.21 14.21
C PHE A 119 -13.04 7.71 15.60
N LYS A 120 -13.70 8.87 15.71
CA LYS A 120 -14.14 9.43 17.00
C LYS A 120 -15.13 8.55 17.76
N GLN A 121 -15.89 7.71 17.05
CA GLN A 121 -16.82 6.76 17.66
C GLN A 121 -16.15 5.43 18.02
N THR A 122 -15.09 5.07 17.31
CA THR A 122 -14.42 3.77 17.46
C THR A 122 -13.26 3.83 18.46
N PHE A 123 -12.52 4.95 18.50
CA PHE A 123 -11.31 5.11 19.30
C PHE A 123 -11.39 6.31 20.26
N GLU A 124 -10.74 6.19 21.41
CA GLU A 124 -10.65 7.23 22.45
C GLU A 124 -9.39 8.09 22.28
N ASN A 125 -9.16 8.58 21.05
CA ASN A 125 -7.98 9.36 20.70
C ASN A 125 -8.03 10.76 21.35
N GLU A 126 -6.90 11.16 21.94
CA GLU A 126 -6.73 12.49 22.53
C GLU A 126 -5.88 13.38 21.63
N GLY A 127 -6.56 14.13 20.76
CA GLY A 127 -5.90 15.02 19.81
C GLY A 127 -5.47 14.30 18.54
N VAL A 128 -4.85 15.09 17.66
CA VAL A 128 -4.35 14.64 16.35
C VAL A 128 -2.90 15.12 16.29
N ALA A 129 -1.97 14.21 16.04
CA ALA A 129 -0.55 14.51 15.91
C ALA A 129 -0.23 14.82 14.45
N ASP A 130 0.38 15.97 14.21
CA ASP A 130 0.76 16.47 12.89
C ASP A 130 2.30 16.61 12.88
N SER A 131 2.96 15.95 11.92
CA SER A 131 4.41 15.91 11.81
C SER A 131 4.92 17.03 10.91
N ASP A 132 6.16 17.47 11.12
CA ASP A 132 6.85 18.37 10.19
C ASP A 132 8.32 17.92 10.08
N PRO A 133 8.75 17.35 8.93
CA PRO A 133 7.96 17.12 7.71
C PRO A 133 6.99 15.93 7.80
N ASP A 134 6.00 15.89 6.91
CA ASP A 134 5.12 14.73 6.71
C ASP A 134 5.96 13.45 6.43
N PRO A 135 5.60 12.29 7.00
CA PRO A 135 6.31 11.04 6.79
C PRO A 135 6.01 10.41 5.42
N ASP A 136 7.04 9.90 4.74
CA ASP A 136 6.87 9.10 3.51
C ASP A 136 6.24 7.71 3.78
N LEU A 137 6.40 7.20 5.01
CA LEU A 137 5.77 5.98 5.50
C LEU A 137 5.12 6.26 6.85
N LEU A 138 3.82 6.01 6.96
CA LEU A 138 3.08 6.10 8.21
C LEU A 138 2.38 4.77 8.47
N VAL A 139 2.64 4.15 9.63
CA VAL A 139 1.96 2.92 10.05
C VAL A 139 1.07 3.21 11.24
N GLY A 140 -0.24 3.07 11.05
CA GLY A 140 -1.25 3.17 12.09
C GLY A 140 -1.60 1.81 12.68
N VAL A 141 -1.70 1.77 14.00
CA VAL A 141 -2.13 0.60 14.79
C VAL A 141 -3.07 1.01 15.91
N THR A 142 -3.71 0.05 16.55
CA THR A 142 -4.50 0.26 17.76
C THR A 142 -3.87 -0.45 18.95
N PHE A 143 -3.74 0.26 20.06
CA PHE A 143 -3.46 -0.32 21.37
C PHE A 143 -4.64 -0.02 22.29
N GLU A 144 -5.24 -1.08 22.85
CA GLU A 144 -6.48 -1.00 23.63
C GLU A 144 -7.63 -0.37 22.81
N ASN A 145 -7.89 0.92 22.99
CA ASN A 145 -8.93 1.67 22.30
C ASN A 145 -8.41 2.97 21.69
N ARG A 146 -7.09 3.11 21.52
CA ARG A 146 -6.43 4.30 20.98
C ARG A 146 -5.60 3.93 19.76
N THR A 147 -5.58 4.81 18.78
CA THR A 147 -4.66 4.69 17.66
C THR A 147 -3.29 5.24 18.03
N SER A 148 -2.26 4.63 17.48
CA SER A 148 -0.87 5.09 17.51
C SER A 148 -0.30 5.05 16.10
N THR A 149 0.59 5.99 15.79
CA THR A 149 1.28 6.04 14.50
C THR A 149 2.79 5.90 14.66
N TYR A 150 3.41 5.24 13.68
CA TYR A 150 4.85 5.15 13.52
C TYR A 150 5.20 5.74 12.15
N GLY A 151 5.89 6.88 12.16
CA GLY A 151 6.25 7.61 10.94
C GLY A 151 7.74 7.49 10.60
N ARG A 152 8.06 7.50 9.31
CA ARG A 152 9.44 7.58 8.82
C ARG A 152 9.51 8.53 7.61
N THR A 153 10.53 9.39 7.61
CA THR A 153 10.81 10.34 6.52
C THR A 153 12.22 10.15 5.97
N TRP A 154 12.40 10.38 4.67
CA TRP A 154 13.68 10.34 3.97
C TRP A 154 13.90 11.61 3.14
N ALA A 155 15.13 12.13 3.15
CA ALA A 155 15.44 13.42 2.51
C ALA A 155 15.26 13.44 0.98
N ASP A 156 15.47 12.30 0.32
CA ASP A 156 15.38 12.15 -1.15
C ASP A 156 14.31 11.10 -1.54
N GLY A 157 13.35 10.84 -0.63
CA GLY A 157 12.42 9.72 -0.72
C GLY A 157 13.05 8.37 -0.34
N PRO A 158 12.24 7.37 0.04
CA PRO A 158 12.73 6.06 0.43
C PRO A 158 13.22 5.26 -0.79
N ARG A 159 14.30 4.51 -0.60
CA ARG A 159 14.62 3.38 -1.48
C ARG A 159 13.81 2.17 -1.01
N GLU A 160 13.43 1.29 -1.94
CA GLU A 160 12.65 0.08 -1.63
C GLU A 160 13.24 -0.71 -0.45
N ARG A 161 14.54 -0.98 -0.46
CA ARG A 161 15.22 -1.69 0.63
C ARG A 161 15.13 -0.98 1.99
N ASP A 162 15.22 0.35 1.98
CA ASP A 162 15.17 1.14 3.22
C ASP A 162 13.73 1.23 3.75
N LEU A 163 12.74 1.21 2.85
CA LEU A 163 11.32 1.12 3.20
C LEU A 163 11.01 -0.23 3.85
N ILE A 164 11.41 -1.33 3.22
CA ILE A 164 11.19 -2.69 3.74
C ILE A 164 11.81 -2.86 5.13
N ARG A 165 13.02 -2.31 5.33
CA ARG A 165 13.66 -2.32 6.66
C ARG A 165 12.87 -1.50 7.67
N ALA A 166 12.41 -0.31 7.30
CA ALA A 166 11.61 0.53 8.20
C ALA A 166 10.28 -0.15 8.57
N LEU A 167 9.64 -0.86 7.63
CA LEU A 167 8.46 -1.67 7.93
C LEU A 167 8.77 -2.77 8.94
N ASP A 168 9.86 -3.52 8.76
CA ASP A 168 10.25 -4.57 9.70
C ASP A 168 10.56 -4.02 11.10
N GLU A 169 11.31 -2.91 11.19
CA GLU A 169 11.58 -2.20 12.45
C GLU A 169 10.27 -1.79 13.15
N ILE A 170 9.33 -1.21 12.41
CA ILE A 170 8.05 -0.73 12.96
C ILE A 170 7.18 -1.90 13.43
N VAL A 171 7.06 -2.97 12.64
CA VAL A 171 6.27 -4.15 13.01
C VAL A 171 6.87 -4.82 14.25
N ALA A 172 8.19 -4.91 14.34
CA ALA A 172 8.88 -5.41 15.53
C ALA A 172 8.61 -4.55 16.78
N ASP A 173 8.63 -3.22 16.63
CA ASP A 173 8.28 -2.31 17.71
C ASP A 173 6.81 -2.47 18.15
N ILE A 174 5.87 -2.67 17.21
CA ILE A 174 4.45 -2.91 17.52
C ILE A 174 4.27 -4.20 18.32
N GLU A 175 4.87 -5.31 17.87
CA GLU A 175 4.82 -6.60 18.56
C GLU A 175 5.39 -6.49 19.99
N ALA A 176 6.52 -5.79 20.15
CA ALA A 176 7.13 -5.58 21.46
C ALA A 176 6.25 -4.77 22.44
N HIS A 177 5.34 -3.94 21.92
CA HIS A 177 4.42 -3.13 22.72
C HIS A 177 3.04 -3.77 22.90
N THR A 178 2.74 -4.88 22.23
CA THR A 178 1.47 -5.59 22.34
C THR A 178 1.53 -6.56 23.54
N PRO A 179 0.71 -6.37 24.60
CA PRO A 179 0.75 -7.25 25.77
C PRO A 179 0.18 -8.65 25.43
N THR A 180 0.98 -9.69 25.66
CA THR A 180 0.62 -11.12 25.53
C THR A 180 -0.32 -11.62 26.62
#